data_AF-A0A1U7HGW0-F1
#
_entry.id   AF-A0A1U7HGW0-F1
#
_cell.length_a   1.000
_cell.length_b   1.000
_cell.length_c   1.000
_cell.angle_alpha   90.00
_cell.angle_beta   90.00
_cell.angle_gamma   90.00
#
_symmetry.space_group_name_H-M   'P 1'
#
loop_
_entity.id
_entity.type
_entity.pdbx_description
1 polymer ?
#
loop_
_entity_poly.entity_id
_entity_poly.type
_entity_poly.pdbx_seq_one_letter_code
_entity_poly.pdbx_strand_id
1 'polypeptide(L)'
;MTDTSKRGFASMDAQKQREIASKGGKAAHAKGTAHEFTPEEAREAGRKGGEAVSKDREHMAEIGREGGKSSRKSNRDENKSKEEDKNANGSSHKQPATTERQSQKNE
;
A
#
# COMPACT_ATOMS: atom_id res chain seq x y z
N MET A 1 -37.74 -25.23 -28.24
CA MET A 1 -37.34 -24.42 -27.07
C MET A 1 -35.83 -24.34 -27.09
N THR A 2 -35.24 -23.15 -27.20
CA THR A 2 -33.77 -23.00 -27.25
C THR A 2 -33.24 -22.98 -25.83
N ASP A 3 -32.61 -24.08 -25.44
CA ASP A 3 -31.88 -24.23 -24.19
C ASP A 3 -30.74 -23.19 -24.16
N THR A 4 -30.92 -22.10 -23.44
CA THR A 4 -29.86 -21.13 -23.16
C THR A 4 -28.93 -21.75 -22.11
N SER A 5 -28.20 -22.78 -22.53
CA SER A 5 -27.10 -23.36 -21.78
C SER A 5 -26.20 -22.23 -21.28
N LYS A 6 -25.83 -22.25 -19.99
CA LYS A 6 -24.99 -21.28 -19.25
C LYS A 6 -23.64 -21.00 -19.94
N ARG A 7 -23.66 -20.30 -21.08
CA ARG A 7 -22.51 -19.98 -21.93
C ARG A 7 -22.25 -18.49 -21.84
N GLY A 8 -20.99 -18.14 -21.72
CA GLY A 8 -20.54 -16.75 -21.72
C GLY A 8 -19.60 -16.44 -20.55
N PHE A 9 -18.91 -15.32 -20.68
CA PHE A 9 -17.90 -14.87 -19.72
C PHE A 9 -18.46 -14.64 -18.31
N ALA A 10 -19.71 -14.19 -18.23
CA ALA A 10 -20.42 -13.96 -16.97
C ALA A 10 -20.93 -15.24 -16.29
N SER A 11 -21.08 -16.34 -17.05
CA SER A 11 -21.55 -17.63 -16.52
C SER A 11 -20.41 -18.55 -16.08
N MET A 12 -19.15 -18.13 -16.24
CA MET A 12 -17.98 -18.85 -15.77
C MET A 12 -17.77 -18.71 -14.25
N ASP A 13 -16.95 -19.60 -13.69
CA ASP A 13 -16.43 -19.43 -12.33
C ASP A 13 -15.61 -18.13 -12.19
N ALA A 14 -15.69 -17.51 -11.00
CA ALA A 14 -15.08 -16.21 -10.72
C ALA A 14 -13.54 -16.22 -10.82
N GLN A 15 -12.88 -17.33 -10.44
CA GLN A 15 -11.43 -17.43 -10.58
C GLN A 15 -11.05 -17.50 -12.05
N LYS A 16 -11.76 -18.33 -12.82
CA LYS A 16 -11.55 -18.45 -14.26
C LYS A 16 -11.80 -17.12 -14.99
N GLN A 17 -12.84 -16.38 -14.60
CA GLN A 17 -13.14 -15.06 -15.14
C GLN A 17 -12.00 -14.07 -14.87
N ARG A 18 -11.50 -14.03 -13.63
CA ARG A 18 -10.37 -13.18 -13.23
C ARG A 18 -9.10 -13.52 -14.00
N GLU A 19 -8.79 -14.80 -14.15
CA GLU A 19 -7.62 -15.23 -14.91
C GLU A 19 -7.70 -14.80 -16.36
N ILE A 20 -8.85 -14.98 -17.01
CA ILE A 20 -9.03 -14.59 -18.41
C ILE A 20 -8.98 -13.06 -18.54
N ALA A 21 -9.62 -12.31 -17.64
CA ALA A 21 -9.55 -10.85 -17.62
C ALA A 21 -8.11 -10.35 -17.43
N SER A 22 -7.37 -10.96 -16.51
CA SER A 22 -5.96 -10.64 -16.27
C SER A 22 -5.08 -10.92 -17.49
N LYS A 23 -5.27 -12.09 -18.13
CA LYS A 23 -4.56 -12.45 -19.36
C LYS A 23 -4.91 -11.49 -20.51
N GLY A 24 -6.18 -11.11 -20.64
CA GLY A 24 -6.66 -10.16 -21.64
C GLY A 24 -6.02 -8.77 -21.50
N GLY A 25 -5.98 -8.23 -20.28
CA GLY A 25 -5.32 -6.95 -20.00
C GLY A 25 -3.82 -6.98 -20.32
N LYS A 26 -3.10 -8.01 -19.86
CA LYS A 26 -1.68 -8.18 -20.16
C LYS A 26 -1.42 -8.31 -21.67
N ALA A 27 -2.27 -9.05 -22.37
CA ALA A 27 -2.15 -9.21 -23.82
C ALA A 27 -2.41 -7.90 -24.57
N ALA A 28 -3.35 -7.06 -24.12
CA ALA A 28 -3.64 -5.79 -24.76
C ALA A 28 -2.46 -4.80 -24.67
N HIS A 29 -1.80 -4.74 -23.50
CA HIS A 29 -0.56 -3.99 -23.31
C HIS A 29 0.59 -4.57 -24.14
N ALA A 30 0.80 -5.89 -24.08
CA ALA A 30 1.86 -6.55 -24.87
C ALA A 30 1.69 -6.36 -26.39
N LYS A 31 0.45 -6.24 -26.88
CA LYS A 31 0.13 -6.00 -28.29
C LYS A 31 0.12 -4.51 -28.66
N GLY A 32 0.31 -3.59 -27.72
CA GLY A 32 0.26 -2.15 -27.97
C GLY A 32 -1.14 -1.62 -28.33
N THR A 33 -2.19 -2.41 -28.09
CA THR A 33 -3.58 -2.00 -28.32
C THR A 33 -4.17 -1.24 -27.13
N ALA A 34 -3.57 -1.40 -25.94
CA ALA A 34 -3.93 -0.64 -24.76
C ALA A 34 -3.32 0.77 -24.82
N HIS A 35 -3.95 1.72 -24.12
CA HIS A 35 -3.37 3.03 -23.90
C HIS A 35 -2.21 2.89 -22.90
N GLU A 36 -1.03 3.32 -23.33
CA GLU A 36 0.16 3.43 -22.51
C GLU A 36 0.20 4.84 -21.91
N PHE A 37 0.21 4.92 -20.59
CA PHE A 37 0.36 6.20 -19.91
C PHE A 37 1.83 6.57 -19.87
N THR A 38 2.15 7.79 -20.26
CA THR A 38 3.44 8.38 -19.88
C THR A 38 3.49 8.57 -18.35
N PRO A 39 4.67 8.58 -17.72
CA PRO A 39 4.78 8.78 -16.27
C PRO A 39 4.07 10.06 -15.79
N GLU A 40 4.11 11.10 -16.60
CA GLU A 40 3.53 12.41 -16.40
C GLU A 40 2.00 12.34 -16.44
N GLU A 41 1.43 11.67 -17.45
CA GLU A 41 -0.02 11.44 -17.54
C GLU A 41 -0.53 10.56 -16.40
N ALA A 42 0.20 9.50 -16.05
CA ALA A 42 -0.13 8.64 -14.92
C ALA A 42 -0.14 9.44 -13.60
N ARG A 43 0.81 10.36 -13.44
CA ARG A 43 0.89 11.25 -12.27
C ARG A 43 -0.27 12.23 -12.24
N GLU A 44 -0.63 12.84 -13.37
CA GLU A 44 -1.76 13.75 -13.45
C GLU A 44 -3.09 13.04 -13.18
N ALA A 45 -3.30 11.87 -13.77
CA ALA A 45 -4.47 11.03 -13.52
C ALA A 45 -4.57 10.64 -12.04
N GLY A 46 -3.44 10.23 -11.44
CA GLY A 46 -3.35 9.94 -10.01
C GLY A 46 -3.68 11.15 -9.13
N ARG A 47 -3.14 12.33 -9.47
CA ARG A 47 -3.45 13.59 -8.79
C ARG A 47 -4.95 13.90 -8.86
N LYS A 48 -5.53 13.88 -10.05
CA LYS A 48 -6.96 14.17 -10.27
C LYS A 48 -7.87 13.18 -9.52
N GLY A 49 -7.53 11.90 -9.55
CA GLY A 49 -8.23 10.87 -8.77
C GLY A 49 -8.12 11.11 -7.26
N GLY A 50 -6.92 11.42 -6.78
CA GLY A 50 -6.68 11.76 -5.38
C GLY A 50 -7.46 13.00 -4.93
N GLU A 51 -7.48 14.05 -5.74
CA GLU A 51 -8.28 15.27 -5.48
C GLU A 51 -9.78 15.00 -5.45
N ALA A 52 -10.27 14.12 -6.33
CA ALA A 52 -11.68 13.75 -6.37
C ALA A 52 -12.11 13.01 -5.10
N VAL A 53 -11.25 12.09 -4.62
CA VAL A 53 -11.52 11.24 -3.45
C VAL A 53 -11.27 11.97 -2.13
N SER A 54 -10.27 12.83 -2.05
CA SER A 54 -9.82 13.48 -0.79
C SER A 54 -10.68 14.64 -0.29
N LYS A 55 -11.85 14.89 -0.89
CA LYS A 55 -12.74 16.00 -0.49
C LYS A 55 -13.24 15.89 0.95
N ASP A 56 -13.46 14.67 1.43
CA ASP A 56 -13.86 14.41 2.81
C ASP A 56 -12.64 14.05 3.67
N ARG A 57 -12.17 15.03 4.45
CA ARG A 57 -11.00 14.86 5.31
C ARG A 57 -11.26 13.90 6.47
N GLU A 58 -12.47 13.88 7.03
CA GLU A 58 -12.80 13.02 8.18
C GLU A 58 -12.81 11.55 7.74
N HIS A 59 -13.47 11.27 6.61
CA HIS A 59 -13.48 9.95 6.00
C HIS A 59 -12.07 9.46 5.62
N MET A 60 -11.24 10.34 5.01
CA MET A 60 -9.85 9.98 4.67
C MET A 60 -9.01 9.69 5.92
N ALA A 61 -9.22 10.43 7.00
CA ALA A 61 -8.52 10.20 8.27
C ALA A 61 -8.92 8.86 8.90
N GLU A 62 -10.20 8.45 8.77
CA GLU A 62 -10.69 7.16 9.22
C GLU A 62 -10.06 5.99 8.43
N ILE A 63 -10.09 6.06 7.09
CA ILE A 63 -9.44 5.08 6.21
C ILE A 63 -7.95 4.95 6.54
N GLY A 64 -7.24 6.08 6.68
CA GLY A 64 -5.82 6.09 7.03
C GLY A 64 -5.54 5.47 8.41
N ARG A 65 -6.42 5.73 9.38
CA ARG A 65 -6.34 5.13 10.72
C ARG A 65 -6.55 3.62 10.67
N GLU A 66 -7.51 3.13 9.89
CA GLU A 66 -7.79 1.71 9.71
C GLU A 66 -6.64 0.98 9.00
N GLY A 67 -6.11 1.56 7.92
CA GLY A 67 -4.94 1.04 7.22
C GLY A 67 -3.71 0.97 8.12
N GLY A 68 -3.48 2.00 8.93
CA GLY A 68 -2.39 2.01 9.92
C GLY A 68 -2.53 0.97 11.02
N LYS A 69 -3.76 0.68 11.48
CA LYS A 69 -4.02 -0.40 12.45
C LYS A 69 -3.73 -1.78 11.85
N SER A 70 -4.13 -2.00 10.59
CA SER A 70 -3.94 -3.28 9.89
C SER A 70 -2.46 -3.59 9.64
N SER A 71 -1.67 -2.57 9.24
CA SER A 71 -0.21 -2.70 9.06
C SER A 71 0.55 -2.90 10.38
N ARG A 72 0.08 -2.32 11.49
CA ARG A 72 0.70 -2.53 12.80
C ARG A 72 0.44 -3.92 13.36
N LYS A 73 -0.68 -4.56 13.00
CA LYS A 73 -1.00 -5.92 13.44
C LYS A 73 -0.05 -6.93 12.79
N SER A 74 0.21 -6.81 11.48
CA SER A 74 1.19 -7.66 10.79
C SER A 74 2.61 -7.49 11.33
N ASN A 75 3.06 -6.25 11.60
CA ASN A 75 4.39 -6.01 12.16
C ASN A 75 4.51 -6.42 13.63
N ARG A 76 3.42 -6.40 14.41
CA ARG A 76 3.44 -6.85 15.81
C ARG A 76 3.56 -8.37 15.91
N ASP A 77 2.90 -9.11 15.02
CA ASP A 77 3.04 -10.57 14.97
C ASP A 77 4.43 -11.01 14.45
N GLU A 78 5.06 -10.25 13.53
CA GLU A 78 6.45 -10.48 13.11
C GLU A 78 7.51 -10.04 14.14
N ASN A 79 7.24 -9.02 14.96
CA ASN A 79 8.20 -8.57 15.97
C ASN A 79 8.09 -9.37 17.28
N LYS A 80 6.91 -9.94 17.58
CA LYS A 80 6.71 -10.84 18.73
C LYS A 80 7.44 -12.17 18.57
N SER A 81 7.62 -12.65 17.34
CA SER A 81 8.43 -13.85 17.05
C SER A 81 9.95 -13.62 17.06
N LYS A 82 10.42 -12.37 17.22
CA LYS A 82 11.84 -12.01 17.35
C LYS A 82 12.27 -11.53 18.74
N GLU A 83 11.32 -11.38 19.67
CA GLU A 83 11.55 -10.85 21.03
C GLU A 83 11.78 -11.95 22.09
N GLU A 84 11.44 -13.21 21.81
CA GLU A 84 11.65 -14.34 22.75
C GLU A 84 13.07 -14.94 22.71
N ASP A 85 13.91 -14.61 21.71
CA ASP A 85 15.27 -15.16 21.53
C ASP A 85 16.42 -14.22 21.95
N LYS A 86 16.13 -13.08 22.60
CA LYS A 86 17.16 -12.07 22.93
C LYS A 86 17.30 -11.71 24.42
N ASN A 87 16.80 -12.55 25.33
CA ASN A 87 17.12 -12.41 26.76
C ASN A 87 18.28 -13.33 27.18
N ALA A 88 19.41 -13.20 26.49
CA ALA A 88 20.71 -13.66 26.96
C ALA A 88 21.79 -12.82 26.25
N ASN A 89 22.53 -12.04 27.02
CA ASN A 89 23.68 -11.19 26.64
C ASN A 89 23.41 -9.90 25.86
N GLY A 90 23.67 -8.76 26.52
CA GLY A 90 23.86 -7.49 25.81
C GLY A 90 23.89 -6.22 26.65
N SER A 91 24.66 -6.18 27.74
CA SER A 91 25.06 -4.92 28.37
C SER A 91 25.87 -4.07 27.38
N SER A 92 25.42 -2.87 27.01
CA SER A 92 26.29 -1.71 26.73
C SER A 92 25.53 -0.42 26.41
N HIS A 93 25.66 0.54 27.33
CA HIS A 93 25.97 1.95 27.11
C HIS A 93 25.39 2.69 25.89
N LYS A 94 24.43 3.60 26.16
CA LYS A 94 24.40 4.90 25.47
C LYS A 94 23.82 5.98 26.39
N GLN A 95 24.71 6.78 26.98
CA GLN A 95 24.39 8.01 27.72
C GLN A 95 23.91 9.09 26.73
N PRO A 96 22.89 9.91 27.04
CA PRO A 96 22.56 11.08 26.22
C PRO A 96 23.57 12.21 26.48
N ALA A 97 24.20 12.72 25.42
CA ALA A 97 25.10 13.86 25.49
C ALA A 97 24.33 15.13 25.89
N THR A 98 24.67 15.70 27.05
CA THR A 98 24.20 17.02 27.48
C THR A 98 24.93 18.09 26.67
N THR A 99 24.19 18.89 25.91
CA THR A 99 24.73 20.07 25.21
C THR A 99 24.99 21.19 26.22
N GLU A 100 26.26 21.43 26.57
CA GLU A 100 26.69 22.62 27.30
C GLU A 100 26.53 23.87 26.42
N ARG A 101 25.66 24.79 26.86
CA ARG A 101 25.50 26.11 26.27
C ARG A 101 26.59 27.03 26.83
N GLN A 102 27.67 27.22 26.07
CA GLN A 102 28.73 28.17 26.43
C GLN A 102 28.21 29.61 26.41
N SER A 103 28.33 30.25 27.57
CA SER A 103 28.22 31.69 27.78
C SER A 103 29.30 32.43 26.98
N GLN A 104 28.89 33.30 26.06
CA GLN A 104 29.72 34.40 25.61
C GLN A 104 29.31 35.66 26.38
N LYS A 105 30.10 36.00 27.39
CA LYS A 105 30.35 37.39 27.75
C LYS A 105 31.32 37.92 26.71
N ASN A 106 31.02 39.04 26.09
CA ASN A 106 32.00 40.03 25.68
C ASN A 106 31.32 41.39 25.74
N GLU A 107 32.12 42.33 26.25
CA GLU A 107 31.86 43.74 26.57
C GLU A 107 31.50 44.58 25.34
#